data_AF-A0A0F9I6A0-F1
#
_entry.id   AF-A0A0F9I6A0-F1
#
_cell.length_a   1.000
_cell.length_b   1.000
_cell.length_c   1.000
_cell.angle_alpha   90.00
_cell.angle_beta   90.00
_cell.angle_gamma   90.00
#
_symmetry.space_group_name_H-M   'P 1'
#
loop_
_entity.id
_entity.type
_entity.pdbx_description
1 polymer ?
#
loop_
_entity_poly.entity_id
_entity_poly.type
_entity_poly.pdbx_seq_one_letter_code
_entity_poly.pdbx_strand_id
1 'polypeptide(L)'
;MGSEVYAGNIGDIQLAGASKGVALTTAAAFTGFPEGTHWISLTPRNFATAVVARFLLSPYLLIFKTTDSLIAATNYTDLSSAAQDADAGTNVVLSSLDTLANGDAMFVGSHIPFAGAHLTVDDANTNGNNLTVDYWDGSAWSDISDTDNTDTGASLAQTGTVTWTVPSDWATARLVDVVYTLTDATGTATDSPIPLLLGNNVIAVTGAGTFTIVLPTGATGFAISDAATVTDSPKALVAGSQTITVTGTGNVNVDISRLDPHSLHLGTPGIYWTRWEWSDTLDSPTTLDQILAINRLTTYAELVAGQAFETTVDFGPGGLSGVEALSDAGTANLVVNCATRSSTRKFA
;
A
#
# COMPACT_ATOMS: atom_id res chain seq x y z
N MET A 1 -14.01 -20.57 -3.80
CA MET A 1 -13.04 -20.93 -2.75
C MET A 1 -11.79 -21.39 -3.49
N GLY A 2 -10.81 -20.51 -3.64
CA GLY A 2 -9.51 -20.90 -4.21
C GLY A 2 -8.87 -21.91 -3.28
N SER A 3 -8.38 -23.03 -3.81
CA SER A 3 -7.51 -23.91 -3.05
C SER A 3 -6.15 -23.24 -2.98
N GLU A 4 -5.78 -22.75 -1.80
CA GLU A 4 -4.43 -22.27 -1.51
C GLU A 4 -3.47 -23.46 -1.61
N VAL A 5 -2.55 -23.42 -2.58
CA VAL A 5 -1.54 -24.47 -2.78
C VAL A 5 -0.27 -24.00 -2.08
N TYR A 6 0.00 -24.51 -0.89
CA TYR A 6 1.25 -24.23 -0.20
C TYR A 6 2.43 -24.89 -0.93
N ALA A 7 3.56 -24.19 -1.02
CA ALA A 7 4.80 -24.70 -1.60
C ALA A 7 5.43 -25.89 -0.82
N GLY A 8 4.90 -26.26 0.35
CA GLY A 8 5.43 -27.31 1.24
C GLY A 8 4.42 -27.92 2.20
N ASN A 9 4.75 -29.10 2.75
CA ASN A 9 3.97 -29.69 3.84
C ASN A 9 4.29 -28.99 5.16
N ILE A 10 3.43 -29.21 6.17
CA ILE A 10 3.60 -28.64 7.52
C ILE A 10 4.97 -29.02 8.10
N GLY A 11 5.76 -28.01 8.46
CA GLY A 11 7.06 -28.20 9.11
C GLY A 11 8.21 -28.50 8.14
N ASP A 12 7.97 -28.45 6.82
CA ASP A 12 9.05 -28.51 5.84
C ASP A 12 9.91 -27.24 5.95
N ILE A 13 11.22 -27.44 6.09
CA ILE A 13 12.19 -26.36 5.96
C ILE A 13 12.48 -26.18 4.49
N GLN A 14 12.22 -24.99 3.97
CA GLN A 14 12.38 -24.66 2.56
C GLN A 14 13.31 -23.46 2.39
N LEU A 15 13.94 -23.37 1.22
CA LEU A 15 14.65 -22.16 0.83
C LEU A 15 13.61 -21.13 0.38
N ALA A 16 13.65 -19.93 0.97
CA ALA A 16 12.87 -18.79 0.49
C ALA A 16 13.59 -18.04 -0.65
N GLY A 17 14.93 -18.10 -0.66
CA GLY A 17 15.76 -17.47 -1.69
C GLY A 17 16.21 -18.42 -2.78
N ALA A 18 17.10 -17.93 -3.66
CA ALA A 18 17.70 -18.74 -4.72
C ALA A 18 18.42 -19.99 -4.16
N SER A 19 18.45 -21.07 -4.95
CA SER A 19 19.02 -22.38 -4.56
C SER A 19 20.48 -22.36 -4.08
N LYS A 20 21.23 -21.29 -4.36
CA LYS A 20 22.64 -21.08 -3.96
C LYS A 20 22.82 -19.96 -2.92
N GLY A 21 21.73 -19.48 -2.35
CA GLY A 21 21.66 -18.23 -1.60
C GLY A 21 21.51 -17.02 -2.52
N VAL A 22 20.99 -15.95 -1.95
CA VAL A 22 20.79 -14.64 -2.58
C VAL A 22 22.14 -13.94 -2.64
N ALA A 23 22.54 -13.47 -3.82
CA ALA A 23 23.79 -12.73 -3.97
C ALA A 23 23.66 -11.35 -3.32
N LEU A 24 24.61 -11.03 -2.45
CA LEU A 24 24.70 -9.73 -1.79
C LEU A 24 25.83 -8.91 -2.40
N THR A 25 25.57 -7.62 -2.52
CA THR A 25 26.57 -6.58 -2.84
C THR A 25 26.35 -5.41 -1.90
N THR A 26 27.02 -4.28 -2.12
CA THR A 26 26.69 -3.03 -1.40
C THR A 26 25.30 -2.48 -1.73
N ALA A 27 24.67 -2.96 -2.81
CA ALA A 27 23.25 -2.72 -3.09
C ALA A 27 22.38 -3.79 -2.41
N ALA A 28 21.23 -3.36 -1.88
CA ALA A 28 20.27 -4.24 -1.23
C ALA A 28 19.67 -5.24 -2.21
N ALA A 29 19.62 -6.50 -1.77
CA ALA A 29 18.86 -7.57 -2.39
C ALA A 29 17.65 -7.88 -1.50
N PHE A 30 16.53 -8.22 -2.14
CA PHE A 30 15.26 -8.48 -1.48
C PHE A 30 14.88 -9.95 -1.64
N THR A 31 14.27 -10.53 -0.63
CA THR A 31 13.79 -11.91 -0.67
C THR A 31 12.50 -12.02 0.10
N GLY A 32 11.41 -12.29 -0.63
CA GLY A 32 10.10 -12.53 -0.05
C GLY A 32 10.06 -13.85 0.71
N PHE A 33 9.19 -13.92 1.71
CA PHE A 33 8.90 -15.15 2.41
C PHE A 33 7.69 -15.84 1.76
N PRO A 34 7.72 -17.17 1.62
CA PRO A 34 6.52 -17.91 1.24
C PRO A 34 5.37 -17.65 2.22
N GLU A 35 4.14 -17.68 1.71
CA GLU A 35 2.94 -17.53 2.53
C GLU A 35 2.93 -18.56 3.69
N GLY A 36 2.52 -18.10 4.88
CA GLY A 36 2.46 -18.93 6.10
C GLY A 36 3.82 -19.17 6.77
N THR A 37 4.87 -18.46 6.35
CA THR A 37 6.18 -18.47 7.03
C THR A 37 6.04 -18.04 8.48
N HIS A 38 6.59 -18.83 9.41
CA HIS A 38 6.53 -18.57 10.85
C HIS A 38 7.90 -18.65 11.55
N TRP A 39 8.92 -19.07 10.81
CA TRP A 39 10.30 -19.14 11.26
C TRP A 39 11.22 -18.90 10.08
N ILE A 40 12.31 -18.19 10.34
CA ILE A 40 13.37 -17.95 9.36
C ILE A 40 14.73 -18.24 9.96
N SER A 41 15.66 -18.64 9.10
CA SER A 41 17.09 -18.67 9.37
C SER A 41 17.84 -17.93 8.27
N LEU A 42 18.66 -16.98 8.67
CA LEU A 42 19.55 -16.21 7.81
C LEU A 42 20.98 -16.65 8.07
N THR A 43 21.69 -17.16 7.06
CA THR A 43 23.10 -17.57 7.20
C THR A 43 23.92 -17.07 6.03
N PRO A 44 24.81 -16.09 6.23
CA PRO A 44 25.63 -15.57 5.15
C PRO A 44 26.86 -16.46 4.92
N ARG A 45 27.29 -16.58 3.67
CA ARG A 45 28.42 -17.42 3.22
C ARG A 45 29.17 -16.75 2.06
N ASN A 46 30.29 -17.35 1.67
CA ASN A 46 31.03 -17.01 0.44
C ASN A 46 31.43 -15.54 0.32
N PHE A 47 32.01 -14.99 1.38
CA PHE A 47 32.44 -13.60 1.43
C PHE A 47 33.64 -13.38 0.52
N ALA A 48 33.58 -12.34 -0.30
CA ALA A 48 34.71 -11.84 -1.08
C ALA A 48 34.84 -10.34 -0.83
N THR A 49 35.88 -9.95 -0.10
CA THR A 49 36.15 -8.58 0.39
C THR A 49 35.13 -8.00 1.39
N ALA A 50 33.89 -8.50 1.41
CA ALA A 50 32.94 -8.28 2.49
C ALA A 50 33.48 -8.81 3.83
N VAL A 51 33.07 -8.18 4.94
CA VAL A 51 33.34 -8.66 6.31
C VAL A 51 32.04 -9.11 6.98
N VAL A 52 30.94 -8.40 6.72
CA VAL A 52 29.62 -8.71 7.28
C VAL A 52 28.53 -8.67 6.21
N ALA A 53 27.56 -9.57 6.35
CA ALA A 53 26.27 -9.41 5.72
C ALA A 53 25.38 -8.60 6.65
N ARG A 54 24.64 -7.67 6.07
CA ARG A 54 23.73 -6.75 6.73
C ARG A 54 22.32 -7.09 6.34
N PHE A 55 21.39 -7.14 7.30
CA PHE A 55 19.99 -7.41 6.99
C PHE A 55 19.02 -6.58 7.83
N LEU A 56 17.83 -6.39 7.27
CA LEU A 56 16.62 -5.87 7.90
C LEU A 56 15.43 -6.73 7.46
N LEU A 57 14.40 -6.81 8.31
CA LEU A 57 13.17 -7.52 7.98
C LEU A 57 12.17 -6.53 7.38
N SER A 58 11.56 -6.89 6.26
CA SER A 58 10.58 -6.07 5.55
C SER A 58 9.21 -6.26 6.18
N PRO A 59 8.52 -5.17 6.59
CA PRO A 59 7.16 -5.27 7.09
C PRO A 59 6.20 -5.73 5.99
N TYR A 60 5.17 -6.47 6.38
CA TYR A 60 4.11 -6.87 5.46
C TYR A 60 3.28 -5.66 5.01
N LEU A 61 3.07 -5.56 3.71
CA LEU A 61 2.26 -4.52 3.07
C LEU A 61 0.82 -4.98 2.88
N LEU A 62 -0.13 -4.10 3.16
CA LEU A 62 -1.49 -4.19 2.65
C LEU A 62 -1.53 -3.45 1.32
N ILE A 63 -1.97 -4.11 0.26
CA ILE A 63 -1.96 -3.57 -1.10
C ILE A 63 -3.36 -3.71 -1.70
N PHE A 64 -3.97 -2.58 -2.06
CA PHE A 64 -5.28 -2.54 -2.68
C PHE A 64 -5.22 -1.77 -3.99
N LYS A 65 -5.86 -2.27 -5.02
CA LYS A 65 -6.11 -1.52 -6.26
C LYS A 65 -7.58 -1.13 -6.31
N THR A 66 -7.91 0.05 -6.83
CA THR A 66 -9.28 0.46 -7.10
C THR A 66 -9.42 1.03 -8.50
N THR A 67 -10.65 0.99 -9.03
CA THR A 67 -11.04 1.65 -10.29
C THR A 67 -12.17 2.66 -10.09
N ASP A 68 -12.40 3.09 -8.85
CA ASP A 68 -13.50 3.99 -8.50
C ASP A 68 -13.30 4.73 -7.18
N SER A 69 -12.07 5.01 -6.77
CA SER A 69 -11.75 5.66 -5.49
C SER A 69 -12.36 4.94 -4.29
N LEU A 70 -12.34 3.61 -4.32
CA LEU A 70 -12.89 2.73 -3.27
C LEU A 70 -14.40 2.97 -3.02
N ILE A 71 -15.13 3.51 -4.01
CA ILE A 71 -16.57 3.78 -3.89
C ILE A 71 -17.31 2.46 -3.73
N ALA A 72 -17.10 1.49 -4.61
CA ALA A 72 -17.78 0.20 -4.59
C ALA A 72 -16.85 -0.91 -4.10
N ALA A 73 -17.37 -1.76 -3.22
CA ALA A 73 -16.59 -2.90 -2.74
C ALA A 73 -16.23 -3.91 -3.84
N THR A 74 -16.96 -3.89 -4.97
CA THR A 74 -16.69 -4.72 -6.14
C THR A 74 -15.58 -4.17 -7.04
N ASN A 75 -15.21 -2.90 -6.85
CA ASN A 75 -14.28 -2.17 -7.71
C ASN A 75 -12.95 -1.91 -7.01
N TYR A 76 -12.70 -2.59 -5.89
CA TYR A 76 -11.35 -2.73 -5.35
C TYR A 76 -10.93 -4.19 -5.34
N THR A 77 -9.63 -4.42 -5.50
CA THR A 77 -8.98 -5.74 -5.46
C THR A 77 -7.92 -5.71 -4.37
N ASP A 78 -7.97 -6.68 -3.46
CA ASP A 78 -6.89 -6.93 -2.49
C ASP A 78 -5.79 -7.74 -3.17
N LEU A 79 -4.59 -7.18 -3.21
CA LEU A 79 -3.39 -7.72 -3.85
C LEU A 79 -2.32 -8.08 -2.81
N SER A 80 -2.63 -7.98 -1.51
CA SER A 80 -1.65 -8.07 -0.42
C SER A 80 -0.92 -9.42 -0.39
N SER A 81 -1.65 -10.53 -0.58
CA SER A 81 -1.06 -11.87 -0.59
C SER A 81 -0.27 -12.14 -1.87
N ALA A 82 -0.89 -11.94 -3.04
CA ALA A 82 -0.28 -12.18 -4.35
C ALA A 82 1.00 -11.36 -4.57
N ALA A 83 1.10 -10.17 -3.98
CA ALA A 83 2.29 -9.34 -4.10
C ALA A 83 3.48 -9.81 -3.22
N GLN A 84 3.26 -10.72 -2.27
CA GLN A 84 4.23 -11.01 -1.19
C GLN A 84 4.39 -12.49 -0.85
N ASP A 85 3.71 -13.39 -1.55
CA ASP A 85 3.74 -14.85 -1.30
C ASP A 85 4.97 -15.56 -1.88
N ALA A 86 5.81 -14.82 -2.63
CA ALA A 86 7.01 -15.33 -3.30
C ALA A 86 6.72 -16.48 -4.29
N ASP A 87 5.52 -16.53 -4.87
CA ASP A 87 5.16 -17.46 -5.94
C ASP A 87 5.18 -16.71 -7.29
N ALA A 88 5.97 -17.23 -8.24
CA ALA A 88 6.07 -16.67 -9.59
C ALA A 88 4.86 -17.00 -10.48
N GLY A 89 3.89 -17.78 -9.98
CA GLY A 89 2.61 -18.04 -10.65
C GLY A 89 1.49 -17.06 -10.30
N THR A 90 1.72 -16.19 -9.31
CA THR A 90 0.73 -15.23 -8.79
C THR A 90 1.18 -13.81 -9.10
N ASN A 91 0.42 -13.14 -9.97
CA ASN A 91 0.79 -11.80 -10.45
C ASN A 91 -0.14 -10.74 -9.87
N VAL A 92 0.44 -9.60 -9.49
CA VAL A 92 -0.26 -8.34 -9.27
C VAL A 92 -0.59 -7.75 -10.64
N VAL A 93 -1.88 -7.70 -10.99
CA VAL A 93 -2.32 -7.21 -12.30
C VAL A 93 -2.72 -5.74 -12.23
N LEU A 94 -1.88 -4.88 -12.81
CA LEU A 94 -2.11 -3.44 -12.94
C LEU A 94 -2.51 -3.02 -14.37
N SER A 95 -2.68 -4.00 -15.28
CA SER A 95 -3.06 -3.77 -16.67
C SER A 95 -4.25 -2.83 -16.83
N SER A 96 -4.08 -1.79 -17.65
CA SER A 96 -5.10 -0.76 -17.91
C SER A 96 -5.62 -0.04 -16.67
N LEU A 97 -4.87 -0.03 -15.57
CA LEU A 97 -5.16 0.86 -14.45
C LEU A 97 -5.03 2.31 -14.96
N ASP A 98 -6.10 3.06 -14.81
CA ASP A 98 -6.20 4.42 -15.31
C ASP A 98 -5.64 5.44 -14.30
N THR A 99 -5.88 6.71 -14.56
CA THR A 99 -5.48 7.83 -13.72
C THR A 99 -6.39 8.03 -12.52
N LEU A 100 -5.89 8.70 -11.47
CA LEU A 100 -6.69 9.06 -10.29
C LEU A 100 -7.95 9.86 -10.66
N ALA A 101 -7.90 10.67 -11.72
CA ALA A 101 -9.05 11.44 -12.19
C ALA A 101 -10.25 10.55 -12.57
N ASN A 102 -9.99 9.30 -12.99
CA ASN A 102 -10.99 8.30 -13.29
C ASN A 102 -11.33 7.39 -12.09
N GLY A 103 -10.69 7.63 -10.93
CA GLY A 103 -10.87 6.89 -9.69
C GLY A 103 -9.86 5.74 -9.52
N ASP A 104 -8.88 5.63 -10.40
CA ASP A 104 -7.96 4.51 -10.42
C ASP A 104 -6.71 4.84 -9.60
N ALA A 105 -6.37 3.97 -8.65
CA ALA A 105 -5.19 4.12 -7.80
C ALA A 105 -4.80 2.78 -7.16
N MET A 106 -3.56 2.71 -6.69
CA MET A 106 -3.09 1.66 -5.79
C MET A 106 -2.80 2.24 -4.40
N PHE A 107 -3.34 1.62 -3.36
CA PHE A 107 -3.06 1.97 -1.97
C PHE A 107 -2.14 0.93 -1.35
N VAL A 108 -1.02 1.40 -0.81
CA VAL A 108 -0.01 0.54 -0.16
C VAL A 108 0.16 1.01 1.26
N GLY A 109 0.01 0.12 2.24
CA GLY A 109 0.11 0.49 3.64
C GLY A 109 0.77 -0.55 4.52
N SER A 110 1.28 -0.11 5.67
CA SER A 110 1.93 -0.97 6.66
C SER A 110 1.59 -0.56 8.09
N HIS A 111 1.66 -1.51 9.01
CA HIS A 111 1.51 -1.28 10.45
C HIS A 111 2.64 -0.43 11.07
N ILE A 112 3.73 -0.22 10.32
CA ILE A 112 4.82 0.70 10.66
C ILE A 112 5.20 1.53 9.43
N PRO A 113 5.77 2.74 9.60
CA PRO A 113 6.29 3.51 8.48
C PRO A 113 7.40 2.74 7.74
N PHE A 114 7.50 2.97 6.44
CA PHE A 114 8.44 2.31 5.53
C PHE A 114 8.99 3.35 4.54
N ALA A 115 10.17 3.09 3.97
CA ALA A 115 10.91 4.08 3.16
C ALA A 115 10.80 3.85 1.64
N GLY A 116 9.89 2.97 1.22
CA GLY A 116 9.72 2.61 -0.18
C GLY A 116 9.24 1.20 -0.38
N ALA A 117 9.15 0.78 -1.64
CA ALA A 117 8.95 -0.61 -2.01
C ALA A 117 9.92 -1.05 -3.10
N HIS A 118 10.36 -2.31 -3.02
CA HIS A 118 11.02 -3.01 -4.11
C HIS A 118 9.96 -3.72 -4.95
N LEU A 119 9.98 -3.47 -6.26
CA LEU A 119 9.00 -3.93 -7.23
C LEU A 119 9.68 -4.86 -8.22
N THR A 120 9.19 -6.09 -8.32
CA THR A 120 9.63 -7.06 -9.33
C THR A 120 8.61 -7.04 -10.46
N VAL A 121 9.01 -6.48 -11.60
CA VAL A 121 8.16 -6.33 -12.80
C VAL A 121 8.26 -7.58 -13.66
N ASP A 122 7.11 -8.15 -14.05
CA ASP A 122 7.00 -9.29 -14.97
C ASP A 122 6.67 -8.78 -16.38
N ASP A 123 5.45 -8.25 -16.59
CA ASP A 123 5.11 -7.49 -17.80
C ASP A 123 5.39 -5.99 -17.58
N ALA A 124 6.41 -5.48 -18.27
CA ALA A 124 6.83 -4.08 -18.19
C ALA A 124 5.85 -3.12 -18.88
N ASN A 125 5.60 -1.99 -18.22
CA ASN A 125 4.87 -0.89 -18.82
C ASN A 125 5.76 -0.14 -19.82
N THR A 126 5.23 0.15 -21.01
CA THR A 126 5.89 0.90 -22.08
C THR A 126 5.22 2.24 -22.38
N ASN A 127 4.01 2.47 -21.85
CA ASN A 127 3.33 3.74 -21.98
C ASN A 127 3.96 4.80 -21.05
N GLY A 128 4.36 5.92 -21.63
CA GLY A 128 5.02 7.00 -20.90
C GLY A 128 4.10 7.63 -19.86
N ASN A 129 4.47 7.53 -18.59
CA ASN A 129 3.77 8.14 -17.46
C ASN A 129 4.76 8.44 -16.33
N ASN A 130 4.29 9.22 -15.37
CA ASN A 130 4.98 9.49 -14.12
C ASN A 130 4.16 8.90 -12.97
N LEU A 131 4.84 8.19 -12.08
CA LEU A 131 4.30 7.83 -10.78
C LEU A 131 4.35 9.04 -9.86
N THR A 132 3.28 9.22 -9.09
CA THR A 132 3.24 10.07 -7.89
C THR A 132 2.83 9.21 -6.71
N VAL A 133 3.52 9.36 -5.58
CA VAL A 133 3.13 8.73 -4.33
C VAL A 133 2.76 9.78 -3.28
N ASP A 134 1.52 9.72 -2.81
CA ASP A 134 1.04 10.53 -1.68
C ASP A 134 1.02 9.70 -0.40
N TYR A 135 1.15 10.33 0.77
CA TYR A 135 0.93 9.73 2.08
C TYR A 135 -0.17 10.45 2.84
N TRP A 136 -0.78 9.76 3.81
CA TRP A 136 -1.77 10.37 4.69
C TRP A 136 -1.12 11.08 5.89
N ASP A 137 -1.25 12.40 5.98
CA ASP A 137 -0.67 13.22 7.08
C ASP A 137 -1.58 13.36 8.31
N GLY A 138 -2.78 12.77 8.26
CA GLY A 138 -3.79 12.90 9.33
C GLY A 138 -4.96 13.80 8.94
N SER A 139 -4.80 14.59 7.89
CA SER A 139 -5.79 15.53 7.37
C SER A 139 -5.99 15.44 5.86
N ALA A 140 -4.93 15.18 5.11
CA ALA A 140 -4.97 15.07 3.66
C ALA A 140 -3.96 14.05 3.12
N TRP A 141 -4.15 13.71 1.84
CA TRP A 141 -3.13 13.07 1.02
C TRP A 141 -2.13 14.14 0.59
N SER A 142 -0.89 13.96 0.98
CA SER A 142 0.22 14.89 0.75
C SER A 142 1.33 14.19 -0.03
N ASP A 143 1.93 14.87 -1.00
CA ASP A 143 3.03 14.33 -1.83
C ASP A 143 4.22 13.90 -0.96
N ILE A 144 4.68 12.65 -1.14
CA ILE A 144 5.82 12.09 -0.40
C ILE A 144 7.17 12.43 -1.05
N SER A 145 7.16 12.99 -2.26
CA SER A 145 8.33 13.22 -3.11
C SER A 145 9.12 11.93 -3.37
N ASP A 146 8.47 10.96 -4.00
CA ASP A 146 9.06 9.67 -4.30
C ASP A 146 10.18 9.75 -5.36
N THR A 147 11.02 8.72 -5.37
CA THR A 147 12.02 8.46 -6.39
C THR A 147 11.72 7.11 -7.03
N ASP A 148 11.21 7.14 -8.25
CA ASP A 148 10.90 5.96 -9.04
C ASP A 148 12.11 5.46 -9.82
N ASN A 149 12.79 4.42 -9.31
CA ASN A 149 13.88 3.74 -10.02
C ASN A 149 13.40 2.61 -10.94
N THR A 150 12.09 2.41 -11.07
CA THR A 150 11.49 1.55 -12.11
C THR A 150 11.31 2.29 -13.44
N ASP A 151 11.48 3.61 -13.43
CA ASP A 151 11.31 4.47 -14.59
C ASP A 151 12.55 4.49 -15.51
N THR A 152 12.35 4.07 -16.78
CA THR A 152 13.33 4.26 -17.87
C THR A 152 12.76 5.04 -19.06
N GLY A 153 11.79 5.91 -18.81
CA GLY A 153 10.92 6.60 -19.77
C GLY A 153 9.42 6.31 -19.56
N ALA A 154 9.09 5.44 -18.62
CA ALA A 154 7.76 5.05 -18.17
C ALA A 154 7.89 4.38 -16.79
N SER A 155 7.03 4.73 -15.82
CA SER A 155 7.00 4.01 -14.52
C SER A 155 6.69 2.53 -14.75
N LEU A 156 7.25 1.64 -13.91
CA LEU A 156 7.15 0.19 -14.02
C LEU A 156 7.72 -0.39 -15.33
N ALA A 157 8.66 0.29 -15.99
CA ALA A 157 9.32 -0.22 -17.19
C ALA A 157 10.40 -1.28 -16.88
N GLN A 158 10.87 -1.36 -15.64
CA GLN A 158 11.83 -2.36 -15.18
C GLN A 158 11.66 -2.70 -13.70
N THR A 159 12.21 -3.84 -13.27
CA THR A 159 12.37 -4.15 -11.84
C THR A 159 13.23 -3.07 -11.17
N GLY A 160 12.83 -2.63 -9.98
CA GLY A 160 13.51 -1.54 -9.28
C GLY A 160 12.86 -1.20 -7.96
N THR A 161 13.07 0.03 -7.50
CA THR A 161 12.53 0.52 -6.22
C THR A 161 11.81 1.83 -6.41
N VAL A 162 10.74 2.05 -5.66
CA VAL A 162 10.19 3.38 -5.44
C VAL A 162 10.52 3.76 -3.99
N THR A 163 11.26 4.84 -3.77
CA THR A 163 11.79 5.21 -2.45
C THR A 163 11.44 6.63 -2.04
N TRP A 164 11.47 6.90 -0.74
CA TRP A 164 11.22 8.22 -0.17
C TRP A 164 11.85 8.37 1.21
N THR A 165 11.89 9.60 1.71
CA THR A 165 12.20 9.87 3.12
C THR A 165 10.92 9.74 3.94
N VAL A 166 10.94 8.95 5.01
CA VAL A 166 9.77 8.74 5.88
C VAL A 166 9.28 10.08 6.47
N PRO A 167 8.04 10.52 6.17
CA PRO A 167 7.51 11.77 6.71
C PRO A 167 7.36 11.73 8.23
N SER A 168 7.60 12.86 8.88
CA SER A 168 7.53 12.99 10.35
C SER A 168 6.10 13.10 10.88
N ASP A 169 5.17 13.53 10.04
CA ASP A 169 3.75 13.75 10.26
C ASP A 169 2.87 12.65 9.65
N TRP A 170 3.47 11.59 9.10
CA TRP A 170 2.71 10.45 8.60
C TRP A 170 1.78 9.89 9.68
N ALA A 171 0.48 9.99 9.45
CA ALA A 171 -0.52 9.54 10.39
C ALA A 171 -1.06 8.17 10.01
N THR A 172 -1.47 7.41 11.01
CA THR A 172 -2.19 6.17 10.78
C THR A 172 -3.66 6.43 10.53
N ALA A 173 -4.27 5.65 9.63
CA ALA A 173 -5.70 5.67 9.45
C ALA A 173 -6.23 4.30 9.00
N ARG A 174 -7.56 4.16 9.05
CA ARG A 174 -8.25 3.13 8.27
C ARG A 174 -8.38 3.66 6.86
N LEU A 175 -8.18 2.84 5.83
CA LEU A 175 -8.24 3.33 4.45
C LEU A 175 -9.64 3.89 4.11
N VAL A 176 -10.70 3.28 4.63
CA VAL A 176 -12.07 3.79 4.44
C VAL A 176 -12.30 5.16 5.06
N ASP A 177 -11.47 5.57 6.03
CA ASP A 177 -11.65 6.84 6.75
C ASP A 177 -11.02 8.04 6.01
N VAL A 178 -10.18 7.78 4.99
CA VAL A 178 -9.32 8.80 4.35
C VAL A 178 -9.62 8.99 2.86
N VAL A 179 -10.75 8.45 2.39
CA VAL A 179 -11.12 8.44 0.96
C VAL A 179 -12.39 9.27 0.69
N TYR A 180 -13.07 9.77 1.72
CA TYR A 180 -14.18 10.69 1.53
C TYR A 180 -13.64 12.01 0.98
N THR A 181 -14.27 12.57 -0.06
CA THR A 181 -13.85 13.86 -0.61
C THR A 181 -15.04 14.75 -0.91
N LEU A 182 -14.83 16.05 -0.80
CA LEU A 182 -15.68 17.09 -1.36
C LEU A 182 -14.88 17.83 -2.43
N THR A 183 -15.41 17.88 -3.64
CA THR A 183 -14.80 18.60 -4.76
C THR A 183 -15.73 19.69 -5.27
N ASP A 184 -15.16 20.83 -5.62
CA ASP A 184 -15.85 21.93 -6.31
C ASP A 184 -16.43 21.47 -7.64
N ALA A 185 -17.71 21.78 -7.90
CA ALA A 185 -18.31 21.66 -9.23
C ALA A 185 -18.54 23.04 -9.83
N THR A 186 -19.57 23.77 -9.37
CA THR A 186 -19.78 25.17 -9.78
C THR A 186 -19.54 26.16 -8.65
N GLY A 187 -19.46 25.68 -7.40
CA GLY A 187 -19.08 26.48 -6.24
C GLY A 187 -17.57 26.53 -6.03
N THR A 188 -17.16 27.18 -4.94
CA THR A 188 -15.77 27.21 -4.50
C THR A 188 -15.68 27.01 -3.00
N ALA A 189 -14.95 25.99 -2.56
CA ALA A 189 -14.61 25.76 -1.17
C ALA A 189 -13.12 26.01 -0.94
N THR A 190 -12.77 26.47 0.25
CA THR A 190 -11.36 26.61 0.64
C THR A 190 -10.70 25.23 0.65
N ASP A 191 -9.54 25.12 0.01
CA ASP A 191 -8.73 23.88 -0.06
C ASP A 191 -9.42 22.70 -0.77
N SER A 192 -10.35 22.95 -1.69
CA SER A 192 -10.91 21.90 -2.56
C SER A 192 -9.84 21.33 -3.52
N PRO A 193 -9.78 19.99 -3.72
CA PRO A 193 -10.63 18.96 -3.10
C PRO A 193 -10.35 18.75 -1.61
N ILE A 194 -11.40 18.69 -0.80
CA ILE A 194 -11.32 18.56 0.67
C ILE A 194 -11.54 17.09 1.07
N PRO A 195 -10.57 16.42 1.70
CA PRO A 195 -10.81 15.14 2.35
C PRO A 195 -11.80 15.31 3.51
N LEU A 196 -12.82 14.48 3.55
CA LEU A 196 -13.77 14.42 4.66
C LEU A 196 -13.37 13.26 5.58
N LEU A 197 -13.69 13.39 6.86
CA LEU A 197 -13.48 12.37 7.88
C LEU A 197 -14.83 11.82 8.35
N LEU A 198 -14.81 10.67 9.01
CA LEU A 198 -15.98 10.22 9.78
C LEU A 198 -16.34 11.23 10.87
N GLY A 199 -17.63 11.49 11.02
CA GLY A 199 -18.18 12.51 11.90
C GLY A 199 -18.35 13.87 11.20
N ASN A 200 -18.34 14.94 12.00
CA ASN A 200 -18.66 16.28 11.54
C ASN A 200 -17.47 16.99 10.89
N ASN A 201 -17.61 17.34 9.62
CA ASN A 201 -16.65 18.13 8.84
C ASN A 201 -17.19 19.55 8.65
N VAL A 202 -16.40 20.57 8.97
CA VAL A 202 -16.77 21.97 8.76
C VAL A 202 -16.10 22.46 7.48
N ILE A 203 -16.90 22.82 6.48
CA ILE A 203 -16.43 23.18 5.15
C ILE A 203 -16.64 24.67 4.92
N ALA A 204 -15.57 25.40 4.62
CA ALA A 204 -15.64 26.83 4.34
C ALA A 204 -15.97 27.07 2.86
N VAL A 205 -17.20 27.51 2.58
CA VAL A 205 -17.66 27.85 1.22
C VAL A 205 -17.40 29.32 0.94
N THR A 206 -16.56 29.60 -0.05
CA THR A 206 -16.19 30.96 -0.48
C THR A 206 -16.95 31.42 -1.73
N GLY A 207 -17.50 30.48 -2.50
CA GLY A 207 -18.38 30.75 -3.63
C GLY A 207 -19.58 29.80 -3.64
N ALA A 208 -20.80 30.36 -3.71
CA ALA A 208 -22.03 29.58 -3.82
C ALA A 208 -22.05 28.75 -5.11
N GLY A 209 -22.66 27.57 -5.09
CA GLY A 209 -22.76 26.70 -6.24
C GLY A 209 -22.99 25.25 -5.83
N THR A 210 -22.61 24.33 -6.71
CA THR A 210 -22.69 22.89 -6.47
C THR A 210 -21.34 22.32 -6.06
N PHE A 211 -21.39 21.30 -5.22
CA PHE A 211 -20.24 20.53 -4.75
C PHE A 211 -20.56 19.05 -4.88
N THR A 212 -19.54 18.25 -5.18
CA THR A 212 -19.65 16.80 -5.27
C THR A 212 -19.02 16.19 -4.03
N ILE A 213 -19.80 15.42 -3.28
CA ILE A 213 -19.32 14.64 -2.14
C ILE A 213 -19.25 13.17 -2.57
N VAL A 214 -18.08 12.56 -2.43
CA VAL A 214 -17.88 11.14 -2.73
C VAL A 214 -17.85 10.36 -1.43
N LEU A 215 -18.78 9.41 -1.29
CA LEU A 215 -18.85 8.50 -0.14
C LEU A 215 -18.60 7.04 -0.58
N PRO A 216 -17.75 6.27 0.10
CA PRO A 216 -17.56 4.85 -0.14
C PRO A 216 -18.77 4.01 0.29
N THR A 217 -18.83 2.77 -0.19
CA THR A 217 -19.90 1.81 0.13
C THR A 217 -20.06 1.63 1.62
N GLY A 218 -21.31 1.70 2.09
CA GLY A 218 -21.68 1.59 3.49
C GLY A 218 -21.52 2.89 4.29
N ALA A 219 -21.06 3.98 3.68
CA ALA A 219 -21.12 5.30 4.27
C ALA A 219 -22.45 6.00 3.97
N THR A 220 -22.94 6.74 4.95
CA THR A 220 -24.12 7.59 4.89
C THR A 220 -23.81 8.90 5.58
N GLY A 221 -24.60 9.94 5.37
CA GLY A 221 -24.34 11.20 6.07
C GLY A 221 -25.41 12.24 5.85
N PHE A 222 -25.13 13.45 6.32
CA PHE A 222 -25.96 14.62 6.07
C PHE A 222 -25.10 15.82 5.74
N ALA A 223 -25.45 16.55 4.69
CA ALA A 223 -25.00 17.93 4.50
C ALA A 223 -26.01 18.87 5.16
N ILE A 224 -25.53 19.70 6.08
CA ILE A 224 -26.32 20.49 7.01
C ILE A 224 -25.93 21.96 6.83
N SER A 225 -26.92 22.83 6.67
CA SER A 225 -26.73 24.28 6.65
C SER A 225 -26.11 24.77 7.96
N ASP A 226 -25.18 25.72 7.83
CA ASP A 226 -24.70 26.55 8.94
C ASP A 226 -24.74 28.02 8.49
N ALA A 227 -23.60 28.71 8.36
CA ALA A 227 -23.56 30.09 7.88
C ALA A 227 -23.91 30.19 6.38
N ALA A 228 -23.56 29.17 5.59
CA ALA A 228 -24.08 28.97 4.24
C ALA A 228 -25.24 27.96 4.24
N THR A 229 -26.16 28.10 3.28
CA THR A 229 -27.39 27.29 3.23
C THR A 229 -27.27 26.17 2.22
N VAL A 230 -27.32 24.92 2.68
CA VAL A 230 -27.46 23.72 1.84
C VAL A 230 -28.93 23.58 1.42
N THR A 231 -29.19 23.42 0.12
CA THR A 231 -30.54 23.14 -0.38
C THR A 231 -31.03 21.80 0.17
N ASP A 232 -32.28 21.78 0.65
CA ASP A 232 -32.91 20.64 1.33
C ASP A 232 -32.20 20.19 2.62
N SER A 233 -31.54 21.12 3.33
CA SER A 233 -30.89 20.81 4.62
C SER A 233 -31.87 20.30 5.69
N PRO A 234 -31.55 19.22 6.43
CA PRO A 234 -30.41 18.33 6.24
C PRO A 234 -30.55 17.46 4.99
N LYS A 235 -29.58 17.55 4.07
CA LYS A 235 -29.57 16.75 2.85
C LYS A 235 -28.93 15.40 3.14
N ALA A 236 -29.70 14.32 3.11
CA ALA A 236 -29.17 12.97 3.27
C ALA A 236 -28.16 12.63 2.16
N LEU A 237 -27.06 12.01 2.56
CA LEU A 237 -25.98 11.52 1.71
C LEU A 237 -25.91 10.01 1.85
N VAL A 238 -25.62 9.33 0.74
CA VAL A 238 -25.41 7.88 0.68
C VAL A 238 -24.16 7.59 -0.15
N ALA A 239 -23.64 6.37 -0.05
CA ALA A 239 -22.53 5.89 -0.88
C ALA A 239 -22.68 6.26 -2.36
N GLY A 240 -21.55 6.57 -3.00
CA GLY A 240 -21.45 7.11 -4.36
C GLY A 240 -21.15 8.60 -4.40
N SER A 241 -21.17 9.14 -5.62
CA SER A 241 -21.01 10.57 -5.89
C SER A 241 -22.35 11.29 -5.68
N GLN A 242 -22.40 12.19 -4.71
CA GLN A 242 -23.59 12.97 -4.34
C GLN A 242 -23.37 14.43 -4.64
N THR A 243 -24.31 15.08 -5.34
CA THR A 243 -24.26 16.52 -5.53
C THR A 243 -25.05 17.22 -4.44
N ILE A 244 -24.42 18.20 -3.78
CA ILE A 244 -25.10 19.17 -2.93
C ILE A 244 -25.07 20.55 -3.57
N THR A 245 -26.10 21.35 -3.32
CA THR A 245 -26.15 22.75 -3.74
C THR A 245 -26.09 23.63 -2.51
N VAL A 246 -25.13 24.55 -2.47
CA VAL A 246 -24.96 25.52 -1.39
C VAL A 246 -25.23 26.92 -1.93
N THR A 247 -26.07 27.66 -1.22
CA THR A 247 -26.39 29.05 -1.48
C THR A 247 -25.75 29.95 -0.42
N GLY A 248 -25.20 31.09 -0.84
CA GLY A 248 -24.44 31.98 0.03
C GLY A 248 -22.99 31.55 0.25
N THR A 249 -22.32 32.23 1.16
CA THR A 249 -20.93 31.96 1.58
C THR A 249 -20.89 31.77 3.09
N GLY A 250 -19.87 31.09 3.58
CA GLY A 250 -19.73 30.71 4.98
C GLY A 250 -19.61 29.19 5.14
N ASN A 251 -19.72 28.72 6.37
CA ASN A 251 -19.53 27.31 6.67
C ASN A 251 -20.77 26.48 6.32
N VAL A 252 -20.54 25.23 5.90
CA VAL A 252 -21.53 24.14 5.92
C VAL A 252 -20.95 22.97 6.71
N ASN A 253 -21.82 22.17 7.32
CA ASN A 253 -21.40 20.97 8.05
C ASN A 253 -21.73 19.72 7.24
N VAL A 254 -20.78 18.82 7.07
CA VAL A 254 -20.98 17.49 6.47
C VAL A 254 -20.69 16.44 7.52
N ASP A 255 -21.75 15.82 8.03
CA ASP A 255 -21.64 14.74 9.02
C ASP A 255 -21.67 13.38 8.31
N ILE A 256 -20.58 12.62 8.41
CA ILE A 256 -20.44 11.31 7.78
C ILE A 256 -20.51 10.22 8.85
N SER A 257 -21.38 9.25 8.61
CA SER A 257 -21.59 8.05 9.42
C SER A 257 -21.35 6.80 8.56
N ARG A 258 -21.09 5.67 9.21
CA ARG A 258 -20.93 4.38 8.53
C ARG A 258 -21.93 3.37 9.09
N LEU A 259 -22.57 2.61 8.22
CA LEU A 259 -23.56 1.62 8.62
C LEU A 259 -22.96 0.25 9.01
N ASP A 260 -21.77 -0.14 8.55
CA ASP A 260 -21.22 -1.47 8.87
C ASP A 260 -19.69 -1.52 9.11
N PRO A 261 -19.19 -1.91 10.30
CA PRO A 261 -17.76 -2.03 10.58
C PRO A 261 -17.12 -3.37 10.15
N HIS A 262 -17.87 -4.35 9.65
CA HIS A 262 -17.38 -5.71 9.45
C HIS A 262 -17.38 -6.13 7.97
N SER A 263 -16.20 -6.14 7.36
CA SER A 263 -15.75 -7.20 6.41
C SER A 263 -14.51 -6.81 5.60
N LEU A 264 -13.72 -5.82 6.03
CA LEU A 264 -12.57 -5.45 5.22
C LEU A 264 -11.36 -5.06 6.04
N HIS A 265 -10.20 -5.61 5.69
CA HIS A 265 -8.88 -5.21 6.21
C HIS A 265 -8.59 -3.71 5.99
N LEU A 266 -9.40 -3.01 5.20
CA LEU A 266 -9.49 -1.54 5.20
C LEU A 266 -9.91 -0.96 6.57
N GLY A 267 -10.28 -1.79 7.54
CA GLY A 267 -10.77 -1.42 8.86
C GLY A 267 -9.77 -1.51 10.02
N THR A 268 -8.53 -1.96 9.78
CA THR A 268 -7.51 -2.03 10.83
C THR A 268 -7.04 -0.60 11.16
N PRO A 269 -7.35 -0.05 12.34
CA PRO A 269 -6.75 1.22 12.76
C PRO A 269 -5.24 1.01 12.94
N GLY A 270 -4.44 2.04 12.66
CA GLY A 270 -2.99 1.96 12.86
C GLY A 270 -2.17 1.62 11.62
N ILE A 271 -2.69 1.82 10.40
CA ILE A 271 -1.93 1.62 9.16
C ILE A 271 -1.46 2.96 8.60
N TYR A 272 -0.18 3.02 8.24
CA TYR A 272 0.45 4.11 7.49
C TYR A 272 0.23 3.86 6.00
N TRP A 273 -0.63 4.66 5.37
CA TRP A 273 -0.98 4.51 3.97
C TRP A 273 -0.18 5.43 3.05
N THR A 274 0.14 4.91 1.88
CA THR A 274 0.48 5.66 0.68
C THR A 274 -0.57 5.39 -0.41
N ARG A 275 -0.81 6.39 -1.27
CA ARG A 275 -1.60 6.28 -2.49
C ARG A 275 -0.68 6.48 -3.69
N TRP A 276 -0.73 5.56 -4.62
CA TRP A 276 0.11 5.51 -5.81
C TRP A 276 -0.78 5.74 -7.02
N GLU A 277 -0.42 6.71 -7.83
CA GLU A 277 -1.17 7.14 -9.00
C GLU A 277 -0.24 7.43 -10.17
N TRP A 278 -0.74 7.20 -11.38
CA TRP A 278 0.01 7.42 -12.61
C TRP A 278 -0.62 8.56 -13.41
N SER A 279 0.23 9.34 -14.08
CA SER A 279 -0.21 10.49 -14.88
C SER A 279 -0.94 10.11 -16.19
N ASP A 280 -0.86 8.84 -16.60
CA ASP A 280 -1.53 8.27 -17.76
C ASP A 280 -1.81 6.78 -17.50
N THR A 281 -2.71 6.17 -18.27
CA THR A 281 -3.12 4.77 -18.13
C THR A 281 -1.92 3.82 -18.32
N LEU A 282 -1.83 2.77 -17.48
CA LEU A 282 -0.83 1.70 -17.65
C LEU A 282 -1.15 0.80 -18.85
N ASP A 283 -0.11 0.23 -19.47
CA ASP A 283 -0.28 -0.72 -20.57
C ASP A 283 -1.06 -1.98 -20.16
N SER A 284 -1.60 -2.66 -21.17
CA SER A 284 -2.11 -4.02 -21.02
C SER A 284 -1.28 -4.98 -21.89
N PRO A 285 -0.50 -5.90 -21.29
CA PRO A 285 -0.37 -6.13 -19.85
C PRO A 285 0.62 -5.20 -19.14
N THR A 286 0.38 -4.95 -17.86
CA THR A 286 1.39 -4.48 -16.88
C THR A 286 1.21 -5.31 -15.61
N THR A 287 2.23 -6.07 -15.21
CA THR A 287 2.13 -7.02 -14.09
C THR A 287 3.38 -7.03 -13.23
N LEU A 288 3.21 -7.33 -11.93
CA LEU A 288 4.30 -7.47 -10.96
C LEU A 288 4.24 -8.84 -10.30
N ASP A 289 5.40 -9.46 -10.11
CA ASP A 289 5.54 -10.70 -9.34
C ASP A 289 5.60 -10.42 -7.84
N GLN A 290 6.15 -9.25 -7.45
CA GLN A 290 6.42 -8.99 -6.04
C GLN A 290 6.49 -7.50 -5.71
N ILE A 291 5.97 -7.14 -4.54
CA ILE A 291 6.09 -5.83 -3.89
C ILE A 291 6.52 -6.05 -2.44
N LEU A 292 7.76 -5.69 -2.09
CA LEU A 292 8.29 -5.79 -0.72
C LEU A 292 8.60 -4.41 -0.16
N ALA A 293 8.26 -4.20 1.11
CA ALA A 293 8.60 -2.96 1.80
C ALA A 293 10.12 -2.80 1.97
N ILE A 294 10.61 -1.59 1.75
CA ILE A 294 11.94 -1.14 2.14
C ILE A 294 11.85 -0.60 3.56
N ASN A 295 12.75 -1.05 4.43
CA ASN A 295 12.66 -0.71 5.85
C ASN A 295 12.91 0.79 6.08
N ARG A 296 12.19 1.40 7.03
CA ARG A 296 12.46 2.79 7.45
C ARG A 296 13.84 3.00 8.07
N LEU A 297 14.43 1.93 8.62
CA LEU A 297 15.72 1.97 9.28
C LEU A 297 16.82 1.82 8.24
N THR A 298 17.90 2.58 8.43
CA THR A 298 19.14 2.43 7.65
C THR A 298 20.25 1.73 8.45
N THR A 299 19.97 1.41 9.71
CA THR A 299 20.91 0.69 10.59
C THR A 299 20.59 -0.80 10.55
N TYR A 300 21.41 -1.54 9.81
CA TYR A 300 21.24 -2.98 9.60
C TYR A 300 21.80 -3.79 10.77
N ALA A 301 21.19 -4.95 11.03
CA ALA A 301 21.81 -5.98 11.84
C ALA A 301 22.94 -6.65 11.05
N GLU A 302 24.04 -7.01 11.71
CA GLU A 302 25.22 -7.57 11.06
C GLU A 302 25.43 -9.04 11.43
N LEU A 303 25.80 -9.86 10.44
CA LEU A 303 26.16 -11.26 10.59
C LEU A 303 27.52 -11.51 9.94
N VAL A 304 28.40 -12.19 10.66
CA VAL A 304 29.67 -12.69 10.09
C VAL A 304 29.45 -14.02 9.35
N ALA A 305 30.42 -14.41 8.52
CA ALA A 305 30.34 -15.63 7.73
C ALA A 305 30.01 -16.87 8.58
N GLY A 306 28.96 -17.60 8.18
CA GLY A 306 28.51 -18.83 8.82
C GLY A 306 27.69 -18.63 10.10
N GLN A 307 27.59 -17.41 10.64
CA GLN A 307 26.71 -17.12 11.78
C GLN A 307 25.24 -17.19 11.34
N ALA A 308 24.46 -18.05 11.99
CA ALA A 308 23.02 -18.09 11.77
C ALA A 308 22.32 -17.07 12.68
N PHE A 309 21.38 -16.33 12.11
CA PHE A 309 20.31 -15.65 12.83
C PHE A 309 19.02 -16.44 12.63
N GLU A 310 18.34 -16.78 13.72
CA GLU A 310 17.12 -17.56 13.68
C GLU A 310 16.06 -16.88 14.56
N THR A 311 14.85 -16.73 14.03
CA THR A 311 13.74 -16.17 14.79
C THR A 311 12.41 -16.70 14.28
N THR A 312 11.41 -16.69 15.15
CA THR A 312 10.02 -16.76 14.70
C THR A 312 9.63 -15.43 14.06
N VAL A 313 8.79 -15.51 13.04
CA VAL A 313 8.18 -14.35 12.38
C VAL A 313 6.68 -14.61 12.25
N ASP A 314 5.90 -13.56 12.08
CA ASP A 314 4.51 -13.70 11.67
C ASP A 314 4.39 -13.14 10.25
N PHE A 315 4.06 -14.00 9.28
CA PHE A 315 3.76 -13.57 7.92
C PHE A 315 2.32 -13.06 7.85
N GLY A 316 2.13 -11.88 7.23
CA GLY A 316 0.80 -11.28 7.05
C GLY A 316 0.63 -9.94 7.77
N PRO A 317 -0.61 -9.40 7.80
CA PRO A 317 -0.90 -8.08 8.33
C PRO A 317 -0.40 -7.88 9.77
N GLY A 318 0.37 -6.82 10.01
CA GLY A 318 1.01 -6.55 11.31
C GLY A 318 2.35 -7.25 11.54
N GLY A 319 2.79 -8.06 10.56
CA GLY A 319 4.03 -8.84 10.62
C GLY A 319 5.02 -8.49 9.51
N LEU A 320 5.67 -9.50 8.96
CA LEU A 320 6.78 -9.37 8.01
C LEU A 320 6.48 -10.10 6.70
N SER A 321 7.04 -9.64 5.59
CA SER A 321 6.88 -10.29 4.27
C SER A 321 8.19 -10.72 3.63
N GLY A 322 9.33 -10.28 4.14
CA GLY A 322 10.61 -10.64 3.55
C GLY A 322 11.82 -10.11 4.32
N VAL A 323 12.96 -10.20 3.66
CA VAL A 323 14.24 -9.68 4.13
C VAL A 323 14.89 -8.81 3.07
N GLU A 324 15.42 -7.67 3.52
CA GLU A 324 16.30 -6.78 2.77
C GLU A 324 17.73 -7.03 3.27
N ALA A 325 18.67 -7.34 2.38
CA ALA A 325 20.05 -7.68 2.77
C ALA A 325 21.10 -7.16 1.80
N LEU A 326 22.27 -6.80 2.32
CA LEU A 326 23.43 -6.31 1.58
C LEU A 326 24.74 -6.73 2.24
N SER A 327 25.88 -6.55 1.58
CA SER A 327 27.20 -6.68 2.18
C SER A 327 27.79 -5.31 2.49
N ASP A 328 28.60 -5.20 3.55
CA ASP A 328 29.25 -3.94 3.95
C ASP A 328 30.27 -3.44 2.91
N ALA A 329 30.90 -4.37 2.21
CA ALA A 329 31.75 -4.16 1.05
C ALA A 329 31.64 -5.39 0.14
N GLY A 330 32.25 -5.34 -1.05
CA GLY A 330 32.44 -6.56 -1.84
C GLY A 330 31.16 -7.32 -2.17
N THR A 331 31.25 -8.66 -2.09
CA THR A 331 30.12 -9.56 -2.26
C THR A 331 30.05 -10.64 -1.18
N ALA A 332 28.86 -11.18 -0.97
CA ALA A 332 28.59 -12.37 -0.15
C ALA A 332 27.35 -13.10 -0.69
N ASN A 333 26.99 -14.24 -0.12
CA ASN A 333 25.70 -14.89 -0.36
C ASN A 333 24.92 -14.98 0.95
N LEU A 334 23.60 -14.79 0.91
CA LEU A 334 22.71 -15.06 2.04
C LEU A 334 21.85 -16.29 1.76
N VAL A 335 21.95 -17.30 2.62
CA VAL A 335 20.98 -18.39 2.63
C VAL A 335 19.81 -17.98 3.51
N VAL A 336 18.62 -17.92 2.91
CA VAL A 336 17.35 -17.65 3.60
C VAL A 336 16.55 -18.94 3.63
N ASN A 337 16.50 -19.57 4.79
CA ASN A 337 15.63 -20.72 5.03
C ASN A 337 14.38 -20.26 5.79
N CYS A 338 13.25 -20.89 5.51
CA CYS A 338 12.00 -20.64 6.18
C CYS A 338 11.31 -21.95 6.54
N ALA A 339 10.40 -21.90 7.51
CA ALA A 339 9.44 -22.96 7.76
C ALA A 339 8.03 -22.37 7.74
N THR A 340 7.08 -23.08 7.13
CA THR A 340 5.68 -22.68 7.03
C THR A 340 4.79 -23.50 7.97
N ARG A 341 3.72 -22.88 8.49
CA ARG A 341 2.67 -23.56 9.26
C ARG A 341 1.42 -23.60 8.41
N SER A 342 0.82 -24.77 8.22
CA SER A 342 -0.52 -24.83 7.63
C SER A 342 -1.50 -24.09 8.54
N SER A 343 -2.27 -23.19 7.94
CA SER A 343 -3.36 -22.45 8.59
C SER A 343 -4.55 -23.34 9.00
N THR A 344 -4.55 -24.64 8.67
CA THR A 344 -5.69 -25.52 8.91
C THR A 344 -5.46 -26.50 10.06
N ARG A 345 -5.61 -26.04 11.32
CA ARG A 345 -6.09 -26.92 12.39
C ARG A 345 -7.62 -26.97 12.36
N LYS A 346 -8.19 -27.65 11.38
CA LYS A 346 -9.47 -28.34 11.60
C LYS A 346 -9.13 -29.72 12.13
N PHE A 347 -8.84 -29.81 13.44
CA PHE A 347 -9.00 -31.09 14.12
C PHE A 347 -10.50 -31.38 14.10
N ALA A 348 -10.89 -32.37 13.29
CA ALA A 348 -12.18 -33.02 13.39
C ALA A 348 -12.31 -33.73 14.74
#